data_AF-A0AAP2YVT8-F1
#
_entry.id   AF-A0AAP2YVT8-F1
#
_cell.length_a   1.000
_cell.length_b   1.000
_cell.length_c   1.000
_cell.angle_alpha   90.00
_cell.angle_beta   90.00
_cell.angle_gamma   90.00
#
_symmetry.space_group_name_H-M   'P 1'
#
loop_
_entity.id
_entity.type
_entity.pdbx_description
1 polymer ?
#
loop_
_entity_poly.entity_id
_entity_poly.type
_entity_poly.pdbx_seq_one_letter_code
_entity_poly.pdbx_strand_id
1 'polypeptide(L)' 'MERECAEPDCDRPIAVELHIPWADNRFVCAAHARVLGRRDGVVADPLPDEREHLLERGQSGDSEQSRE' A
#
# COMPACT_ATOMS: atom_id res chain seq x y z
N MET A 1 0.15 -1.94 18.08
CA MET A 1 -0.42 -3.27 17.79
C MET A 1 -0.43 -3.40 16.29
N GLU A 2 0.58 -4.10 15.75
CA GLU A 2 0.71 -4.33 14.31
C GLU A 2 -0.46 -5.24 13.91
N ARG A 3 -1.28 -4.78 12.96
CA ARG A 3 -2.42 -5.57 12.46
C ARG A 3 -1.89 -6.54 11.39
N GLU A 4 -2.32 -7.79 11.45
CA GLU A 4 -1.89 -8.86 10.55
C GLU A 4 -2.68 -8.85 9.23
N CYS A 5 -2.05 -9.36 8.17
CA CYS A 5 -2.65 -9.46 6.84
C CYS A 5 -3.97 -10.26 6.89
N ALA A 6 -5.01 -9.78 6.22
CA ALA A 6 -6.30 -10.47 6.14
C ALA A 6 -6.31 -11.74 5.25
N GLU A 7 -5.14 -12.19 4.77
CA GLU A 7 -5.02 -13.41 3.98
C GLU A 7 -4.71 -14.58 4.93
N PRO A 8 -5.28 -15.78 4.69
CA PRO A 8 -5.01 -16.93 5.52
C PRO A 8 -3.52 -17.28 5.51
N ASP A 9 -3.03 -17.77 6.65
CA ASP A 9 -1.65 -18.22 6.82
C ASP A 9 -0.58 -17.13 6.54
N CYS A 10 -0.89 -15.87 6.86
CA CYS A 10 0.02 -14.76 6.64
C CYS A 10 0.09 -13.78 7.82
N ASP A 11 1.15 -13.89 8.61
CA ASP A 11 1.37 -13.07 9.81
C ASP A 11 2.11 -11.74 9.51
N ARG A 12 2.20 -11.36 8.23
CA ARG A 12 2.88 -10.12 7.83
C ARG A 12 2.06 -8.89 8.21
N PRO A 13 2.71 -7.77 8.54
CA PRO A 13 2.00 -6.54 8.85
C PRO A 13 1.21 -6.03 7.64
N ILE A 14 0.04 -5.45 7.91
CA ILE A 14 -0.74 -4.73 6.91
C ILE A 14 0.05 -3.51 6.44
N ALA A 15 0.06 -3.29 5.13
CA ALA A 15 0.69 -2.12 4.51
C ALA A 15 -0.30 -1.29 3.68
N VAL A 16 -1.37 -1.92 3.19
CA VAL A 16 -2.32 -1.27 2.27
C VAL A 16 -3.76 -1.70 2.56
N GLU A 17 -4.69 -0.87 2.13
CA GLU A 17 -6.11 -1.17 1.94
C GLU A 17 -6.38 -1.47 0.46
N LEU A 18 -7.06 -2.58 0.17
CA LEU A 18 -7.56 -2.89 -1.16
C LEU A 18 -8.98 -2.37 -1.31
N HIS A 19 -9.18 -1.50 -2.31
CA HIS A 19 -10.50 -1.04 -2.69
C HIS A 19 -11.12 -2.04 -3.68
N ILE A 20 -12.08 -2.82 -3.19
CA ILE A 20 -12.74 -3.88 -3.95
C ILE A 20 -14.13 -3.38 -4.35
N PRO A 21 -14.44 -3.18 -5.65
CA PRO A 21 -15.74 -2.61 -6.06
C PRO A 21 -16.98 -3.49 -5.78
N TRP A 22 -16.78 -4.77 -5.50
CA TRP A 22 -17.83 -5.79 -5.39
C TRP A 22 -17.86 -6.52 -4.05
N ALA A 23 -17.01 -6.14 -3.10
CA ALA A 23 -16.94 -6.71 -1.76
C ALA A 23 -16.40 -5.66 -0.78
N ASP A 24 -16.32 -6.01 0.50
CA ASP A 24 -15.71 -5.12 1.49
C ASP A 24 -14.21 -4.92 1.22
N ASN A 25 -13.70 -3.73 1.57
CA ASN A 25 -12.27 -3.43 1.47
C ASN A 25 -11.46 -4.39 2.35
N ARG A 26 -10.27 -4.75 1.88
CA ARG A 26 -9.40 -5.72 2.57
C ARG A 26 -8.05 -5.11 2.92
N PHE A 27 -7.62 -5.33 4.16
CA PHE A 27 -6.33 -4.87 4.65
C PHE A 27 -5.30 -5.99 4.51
N VAL A 28 -4.27 -5.77 3.69
CA VAL A 28 -3.28 -6.81 3.37
C VAL A 28 -1.85 -6.29 3.41
N CYS A 29 -0.90 -7.21 3.47
CA CYS A 29 0.51 -6.88 3.34
C CYS A 29 0.86 -6.52 1.88
N ALA A 30 1.98 -5.81 1.69
CA ALA A 30 2.43 -5.37 0.37
C ALA A 30 2.60 -6.52 -0.65
N ALA A 31 2.99 -7.72 -0.17
CA ALA A 31 3.16 -8.89 -1.03
C ALA A 31 1.82 -9.38 -1.60
N HIS A 32 0.80 -9.53 -0.76
CA HIS A 32 -0.54 -9.94 -1.21
C HIS A 32 -1.22 -8.86 -2.03
N ALA A 33 -1.04 -7.59 -1.68
CA ALA A 33 -1.53 -6.48 -2.48
C ALA A 33 -1.07 -6.55 -3.95
N ARG A 34 0.22 -6.81 -4.16
CA ARG A 34 0.79 -6.95 -5.51
C ARG A 34 0.16 -8.09 -6.30
N VAL A 35 -0.12 -9.22 -5.65
CA VAL A 35 -0.73 -10.39 -6.30
C VAL A 35 -2.20 -10.13 -6.62
N LEU A 36 -2.96 -9.68 -5.62
CA LEU A 36 -4.40 -9.42 -5.72
C LEU A 36 -4.71 -8.29 -6.72
N GLY A 37 -3.97 -7.17 -6.66
CA GLY A 37 -4.14 -6.07 -7.62
C GLY A 37 -3.89 -6.48 -9.07
N ARG A 38 -2.95 -7.42 -9.31
CA ARG A 38 -2.70 -7.95 -10.66
C ARG A 38 -3.74 -8.98 -11.10
N ARG A 39 -4.17 -9.85 -10.20
CA ARG A 39 -5.10 -10.94 -10.50
C ARG A 39 -6.52 -10.42 -10.70
N ASP A 40 -6.95 -9.55 -9.79
CA ASP A 40 -8.35 -9.13 -9.66
C ASP A 40 -8.56 -7.69 -10.17
N GLY A 41 -7.50 -6.96 -10.53
CA GLY A 41 -7.60 -5.60 -11.07
C GLY A 41 -8.02 -4.55 -10.04
N VAL A 42 -7.82 -4.82 -8.75
CA VAL A 42 -8.18 -3.92 -7.65
C VAL A 42 -7.07 -2.92 -7.34
N VAL A 43 -7.45 -1.74 -6.84
CA VAL A 43 -6.51 -0.68 -6.47
C VAL A 43 -6.04 -0.88 -5.03
N ALA A 44 -4.73 -0.83 -4.84
CA ALA A 44 -4.10 -0.88 -3.52
C ALA A 44 -3.74 0.55 -3.08
N ASP A 45 -4.27 0.94 -1.92
CA ASP A 45 -4.03 2.23 -1.31
C ASP A 45 -3.15 2.09 -0.05
N PRO A 46 -1.97 2.72 0.03
CA PRO A 46 -1.13 2.65 1.21
C PRO A 46 -1.85 3.19 2.46
N LEU A 47 -1.64 2.52 3.59
CA LEU A 47 -2.11 3.02 4.88
C LEU A 47 -1.54 4.42 5.16
N PRO A 48 -2.21 5.27 5.97
CA PRO A 48 -1.79 6.65 6.21
C PRO A 48 -0.31 6.81 6.59
N ASP A 49 0.18 6.01 7.52
CA ASP A 49 1.59 6.06 7.97
C ASP A 49 2.56 5.74 6.81
N GLU A 50 2.25 4.72 5.99
CA GLU A 50 3.06 4.35 4.82
C GLU A 50 2.93 5.37 3.68
N ARG A 51 1.73 5.95 3.52
CA ARG A 51 1.44 6.99 2.52
C ARG A 51 2.24 8.25 2.81
N GLU A 52 2.29 8.70 4.06
CA GLU A 52 3.05 9.88 4.48
C GLU A 52 4.54 9.69 4.18
N HIS A 53 5.13 8.54 4.55
CA HIS A 53 6.52 8.21 4.21
C HIS A 53 6.79 8.17 2.70
N LEU A 54 5.82 7.75 1.89
CA LEU A 54 5.95 7.76 0.42
C LEU A 54 5.96 9.18 -0.15
N LEU A 55 5.14 10.07 0.42
CA LEU A 55 5.04 11.48 0.00
C LEU A 55 6.30 12.28 0.37
N GLU A 56 6.89 12.04 1.54
CA GLU A 56 8.15 12.66 1.96
C GLU A 56 9.30 12.31 1.00
N ARG A 57 9.40 11.03 0.59
CA ARG A 57 10.40 10.56 -0.39
C ARG A 57 10.22 11.17 -1.77
N GLY A 58 8.97 11.40 -2.20
CA GLY A 58 8.67 12.07 -3.46
C GLY A 58 9.07 13.55 -3.46
N GLN A 59 8.88 14.24 -2.33
CA GLN A 59 9.18 15.68 -2.19
C GLN A 59 10.69 15.99 -2.14
N SER A 60 11.53 15.03 -1.74
CA SER A 60 12.99 15.18 -1.79
C SER A 60 13.60 15.13 -3.20
N GLY A 61 12.87 14.68 -4.23
CA GLY A 61 13.39 14.50 -5.59
C GLY A 61 13.28 15.72 -6.52
N ASP A 62 12.45 16.71 -6.18
CA ASP A 62 12.14 17.86 -7.06
C ASP A 62 12.97 19.12 -6.77
N SER A 63 13.80 19.12 -5.72
CA SER A 63 14.50 20.34 -5.27
C SER A 63 15.91 20.54 -5.86
N GLU A 64 16.50 19.52 -6.49
CA GLU A 64 17.92 19.55 -6.94
C GLU A 64 18.13 19.85 -8.44
N GLN A 65 17.08 20.06 -9.25
CA GLN A 65 17.22 20.26 -10.72
C GLN A 65 17.05 21.71 -11.21
N SER A 66 17.00 22.72 -10.33
CA SER A 66 16.85 24.16 -10.71
C SER A 66 18.09 25.05 -10.45
N ARG A 67 19.26 24.44 -10.27
CA ARG A 67 20.58 25.09 -10.32
C ARG A 67 21.45 24.07 -11.08
N GLU A 68 22.06 24.30 -12.24
CA GLU A 68 22.54 25.48 -12.97
C GLU A 68 22.64 25.12 -14.46
#